data_AF-A0A1B1YM52-F1
#
_entry.id   AF-A0A1B1YM52-F1
#
_cell.length_a   1.000
_cell.length_b   1.000
_cell.length_c   1.000
_cell.angle_alpha   90.00
_cell.angle_beta   90.00
_cell.angle_gamma   90.00
#
_symmetry.space_group_name_H-M   'P 1'
#
loop_
_entity.id
_entity.type
_entity.pdbx_description
1 polymer ?
#
loop_
_entity_poly.entity_id
_entity_poly.type
_entity_poly.pdbx_seq_one_letter_code
_entity_poly.pdbx_strand_id
1 'polypeptide(L)'
;MPKIIAKGLYLGRERIVECFLEDGFPIIELDGEYDEQVQNRFNELLKEAPALGGTYYPPENSLLAAYSVLENTFFDDSPIEIKTEGNIGKIPTYDVDDIVY
;
A
#
# COMPACT_ATOMS: atom_id res chain seq x y z
N MET A 1 -4.14 15.10 5.64
CA MET A 1 -4.82 13.79 5.67
C MET A 1 -3.74 12.71 5.65
N PRO A 2 -3.84 11.62 6.42
CA PRO A 2 -2.91 10.52 6.31
C PRO A 2 -2.96 9.93 4.90
N LYS A 3 -1.80 9.70 4.29
CA LYS A 3 -1.70 9.10 2.96
C LYS A 3 -0.45 8.25 2.79
N ILE A 4 -0.50 7.34 1.82
CA ILE A 4 0.61 6.51 1.37
C ILE A 4 0.94 6.96 -0.04
N ILE A 5 2.21 7.16 -0.33
CA ILE A 5 2.71 7.46 -1.67
C ILE A 5 3.60 6.30 -2.03
N ALA A 6 3.22 5.53 -3.04
CA ALA A 6 3.99 4.40 -3.54
C ALA A 6 4.43 4.67 -4.97
N LYS A 7 5.65 4.29 -5.31
CA LYS A 7 6.20 4.45 -6.65
C LYS A 7 6.80 3.13 -7.09
N GLY A 8 6.43 2.70 -8.29
CA GLY A 8 6.88 1.42 -8.84
C GLY A 8 6.52 1.28 -10.31
N LEU A 9 6.88 0.15 -10.90
CA LEU A 9 6.52 -0.15 -12.28
C LEU A 9 5.06 -0.64 -12.31
N TYR A 10 4.21 0.00 -13.10
CA TYR A 10 2.83 -0.43 -13.33
C TYR A 10 2.55 -0.45 -14.84
N LEU A 11 2.20 -1.62 -15.35
CA LEU A 11 2.02 -1.88 -16.78
C LEU A 11 3.25 -1.47 -17.60
N GLY A 12 4.44 -1.77 -17.08
CA GLY A 12 5.71 -1.51 -17.75
C GLY A 12 6.16 -0.04 -17.78
N ARG A 13 5.53 0.84 -16.97
CA ARG A 13 5.96 2.25 -16.81
C ARG A 13 6.09 2.60 -15.34
N GLU A 14 7.06 3.44 -15.00
CA GLU A 14 7.12 4.04 -13.66
C GLU A 14 5.88 4.89 -13.42
N ARG A 15 5.19 4.64 -12.31
CA ARG A 15 3.98 5.33 -11.89
C ARG A 15 4.04 5.64 -10.40
N ILE A 16 3.34 6.70 -10.01
CA ILE A 16 3.16 7.10 -8.62
C ILE A 16 1.71 6.83 -8.25
N VAL A 17 1.49 6.18 -7.12
CA VAL A 17 0.18 5.91 -6.55
C VAL A 17 0.07 6.64 -5.23
N GLU A 18 -0.94 7.47 -5.09
CA GLU A 18 -1.31 8.09 -3.82
C GLU A 18 -2.54 7.40 -3.26
N CYS A 19 -2.46 6.90 -2.02
CA CYS A 19 -3.57 6.28 -1.33
C CYS A 19 -3.94 7.07 -0.08
N PHE A 20 -5.24 7.36 0.10
CA PHE A 20 -5.78 8.04 1.26
C PHE A 20 -7.13 7.42 1.66
N LEU A 21 -7.63 7.77 2.84
CA LEU A 21 -8.96 7.36 3.29
C LEU A 21 -9.99 8.43 2.95
N GLU A 22 -11.04 8.01 2.24
CA GLU A 22 -12.24 8.81 2.00
C GLU A 22 -13.46 7.99 2.45
N ASP A 23 -14.32 8.58 3.29
CA ASP A 23 -15.48 7.92 3.89
C ASP A 23 -15.21 6.55 4.56
N GLY A 24 -13.99 6.35 5.05
CA GLY A 24 -13.56 5.11 5.69
C GLY A 24 -13.07 4.02 4.73
N PHE A 25 -12.92 4.34 3.44
CA PHE A 25 -12.43 3.43 2.41
C PHE A 25 -11.10 3.92 1.82
N PRO A 26 -10.15 3.00 1.54
CA PRO A 26 -8.93 3.35 0.81
C PRO A 26 -9.22 3.73 -0.65
N ILE A 27 -8.93 4.96 -1.01
CA ILE A 27 -8.99 5.46 -2.39
C ILE A 27 -7.57 5.65 -2.92
N ILE A 28 -7.35 5.34 -4.19
CA ILE A 28 -6.07 5.52 -4.88
C ILE A 28 -6.20 6.42 -6.11
N GLU A 29 -5.15 7.21 -6.32
CA GLU A 29 -4.93 8.02 -7.52
C GLU A 29 -3.63 7.58 -8.18
N LEU A 30 -3.66 7.39 -9.50
CA LEU A 30 -2.49 7.03 -10.30
C LEU A 30 -1.99 8.29 -11.01
N ASP A 31 -0.76 8.70 -10.72
CA ASP A 31 -0.15 9.95 -11.18
C ASP A 31 -1.02 11.20 -10.91
N GLY A 32 -1.77 11.19 -9.81
CA GLY A 32 -2.66 12.28 -9.41
C GLY A 32 -4.03 12.28 -10.11
N GLU A 33 -4.36 11.22 -10.84
CA GLU A 33 -5.67 11.04 -11.47
C GLU A 33 -6.39 9.80 -10.91
N TYR A 34 -7.68 9.96 -10.60
CA TYR A 34 -8.53 8.83 -10.24
C TYR A 34 -8.90 8.02 -11.49
N ASP A 35 -8.65 6.71 -11.43
CA ASP A 35 -9.05 5.76 -12.46
C ASP A 35 -9.89 4.65 -11.81
N GLU A 36 -11.15 4.51 -12.25
CA GLU A 36 -12.10 3.54 -11.70
C GLU A 36 -11.65 2.09 -11.91
N GLN A 37 -11.01 1.77 -13.04
CA GLN A 37 -10.52 0.41 -13.30
C GLN A 37 -9.36 0.07 -12.35
N VAL A 38 -8.48 1.03 -12.13
CA VAL A 38 -7.34 0.90 -11.21
C VAL A 38 -7.84 0.76 -9.76
N GLN A 39 -8.82 1.58 -9.36
CA GLN A 39 -9.45 1.48 -8.04
C GLN A 39 -10.14 0.12 -7.85
N ASN A 40 -10.86 -0.38 -8.85
CA ASN A 40 -11.53 -1.68 -8.75
C ASN A 40 -10.54 -2.82 -8.59
N ARG A 41 -9.45 -2.83 -9.38
CA ARG A 41 -8.35 -3.81 -9.22
C ARG A 41 -7.74 -3.71 -7.83
N PHE A 42 -7.50 -2.50 -7.34
CA PHE A 42 -6.97 -2.30 -5.99
C PHE A 42 -7.91 -2.81 -4.88
N ASN A 43 -9.22 -2.59 -5.02
CA ASN A 43 -10.23 -3.13 -4.11
C ASN A 43 -10.27 -4.66 -4.11
N GLU A 44 -10.01 -5.31 -5.25
CA GLU A 44 -9.86 -6.77 -5.32
C GLU A 44 -8.61 -7.23 -4.54
N LEU A 45 -7.47 -6.57 -4.76
CA LEU A 45 -6.23 -6.87 -4.06
C LEU A 45 -6.31 -6.63 -2.54
N LEU A 46 -7.11 -5.66 -2.09
CA LEU A 46 -7.34 -5.40 -0.67
C LEU A 46 -8.04 -6.55 0.07
N LYS A 47 -8.90 -7.30 -0.61
CA LYS A 47 -9.58 -8.47 -0.01
C LYS A 47 -8.61 -9.62 0.25
N GLU A 48 -7.53 -9.68 -0.53
CA GLU A 48 -6.47 -10.68 -0.44
C GLU A 48 -5.16 -10.03 0.03
N ALA A 49 -5.26 -8.94 0.81
CA ALA A 49 -4.10 -8.18 1.26
C ALA A 49 -3.09 -9.12 1.96
N PRO A 50 -1.80 -9.10 1.55
CA PRO A 50 -0.79 -9.92 2.19
C PRO A 50 -0.64 -9.61 3.69
N ALA A 51 -0.12 -10.58 4.44
CA ALA A 51 0.20 -10.34 5.84
C ALA A 51 1.42 -9.41 5.96
N LEU A 52 1.31 -8.36 6.77
CA LEU A 52 2.44 -7.53 7.16
C LEU A 52 3.31 -8.28 8.16
N GLY A 53 4.63 -8.27 7.94
CA GLY A 53 5.58 -8.99 8.80
C GLY A 53 5.24 -10.49 8.91
N GLY A 54 4.69 -11.09 7.85
CA GLY A 54 4.39 -12.51 7.73
C GLY A 54 3.27 -13.07 8.63
N THR A 55 2.74 -12.30 9.58
CA THR A 55 1.77 -12.81 10.57
C THR A 55 0.63 -11.86 10.90
N TYR A 56 0.76 -10.57 10.59
CA TYR A 56 -0.27 -9.58 10.88
C TYR A 56 -1.17 -9.33 9.67
N TYR A 57 -2.45 -9.64 9.82
CA TYR A 57 -3.47 -9.34 8.82
C TYR A 57 -4.14 -8.01 9.17
N PRO A 58 -3.86 -6.92 8.42
CA PRO A 58 -4.45 -5.62 8.69
C PRO A 58 -5.97 -5.63 8.43
N PRO A 59 -6.75 -4.73 9.06
CA PRO A 59 -8.17 -4.58 8.74
C PRO A 59 -8.36 -4.18 7.27
N GLU A 60 -9.32 -4.81 6.57
CA GLU A 60 -9.50 -4.70 5.11
C GLU A 60 -9.61 -3.24 4.62
N ASN A 61 -10.32 -2.37 5.35
CA ASN A 61 -10.53 -0.96 4.98
C ASN A 61 -9.55 -0.01 5.68
N SER A 62 -8.33 -0.45 5.97
CA SER A 62 -7.31 0.37 6.62
C SER A 62 -6.18 0.76 5.67
N LEU A 63 -5.50 1.87 5.99
CA LEU A 63 -4.28 2.24 5.30
C LEU A 63 -3.16 1.21 5.46
N LEU A 64 -3.18 0.39 6.53
CA LEU A 64 -2.21 -0.71 6.67
C LEU A 64 -2.44 -1.82 5.63
N ALA A 65 -3.70 -2.15 5.32
CA ALA A 65 -4.01 -3.08 4.23
C ALA A 65 -3.60 -2.50 2.88
N ALA A 66 -3.88 -1.22 2.65
CA ALA A 66 -3.43 -0.50 1.46
C ALA A 66 -1.89 -0.51 1.33
N TYR A 67 -1.18 -0.25 2.41
CA TYR A 67 0.29 -0.31 2.46
C TYR A 67 0.77 -1.70 2.01
N SER A 68 0.21 -2.77 2.58
CA SER A 68 0.62 -4.14 2.22
C SER A 68 0.42 -4.45 0.74
N VAL A 69 -0.73 -4.07 0.19
CA VAL A 69 -1.04 -4.26 -1.23
C VAL A 69 -0.08 -3.48 -2.13
N LEU A 70 0.16 -2.21 -1.81
CA LEU A 70 1.06 -1.36 -2.59
C LEU A 70 2.51 -1.85 -2.54
N GLU A 71 2.93 -2.43 -1.42
CA GLU A 71 4.30 -2.94 -1.25
C GLU A 71 4.53 -4.28 -1.94
N ASN A 72 3.49 -5.11 -2.10
CA ASN A 72 3.68 -6.53 -2.46
C ASN A 72 2.98 -6.97 -3.75
N THR A 73 1.81 -6.42 -4.10
CA THR A 73 0.95 -7.01 -5.14
C THR A 73 0.42 -6.03 -6.18
N PHE A 74 0.45 -4.73 -5.92
CA PHE A 74 -0.11 -3.74 -6.83
C PHE A 74 0.76 -3.52 -8.09
N PHE A 75 2.06 -3.29 -7.89
CA PHE A 75 3.03 -3.01 -8.94
C PHE A 75 3.54 -4.31 -9.60
N ASP A 76 4.12 -4.16 -10.78
CA ASP A 76 4.89 -5.20 -11.45
C ASP A 76 6.17 -5.51 -10.63
N ASP A 77 6.77 -6.68 -10.85
CA ASP A 77 8.00 -7.14 -10.17
C ASP A 77 9.17 -6.15 -10.39
N SER A 78 9.29 -5.20 -9.47
CA SER A 78 10.20 -4.06 -9.53
C SER A 78 10.46 -3.52 -8.11
N PRO A 79 11.56 -2.79 -7.90
CA PRO A 79 11.76 -2.09 -6.64
C PRO A 79 10.64 -1.06 -6.42
N ILE A 80 9.95 -1.17 -5.29
CA ILE A 80 8.86 -0.28 -4.90
C ILE A 80 9.40 0.70 -3.86
N GLU A 81 9.22 2.00 -4.10
CA GLU A 81 9.49 3.05 -3.14
C GLU A 81 8.18 3.45 -2.45
N ILE A 82 8.04 3.22 -1.15
CA ILE A 82 6.87 3.66 -0.38
C ILE A 82 7.26 4.73 0.64
N LYS A 83 6.45 5.77 0.70
CA LYS A 83 6.51 6.84 1.68
C LYS A 83 5.14 6.97 2.35
N THR A 84 5.13 7.22 3.65
CA THR A 84 3.90 7.47 4.41
C THR A 84 3.91 8.90 4.93
N GLU A 85 2.78 9.59 4.80
CA GLU A 85 2.59 10.94 5.32
C GLU A 85 1.44 10.93 6.33
N GLY A 86 1.73 11.31 7.58
CA GLY A 86 0.76 11.22 8.68
C GLY A 86 0.70 9.83 9.32
N ASN A 87 -0.26 9.65 10.24
CA ASN A 87 -0.42 8.40 10.97
C ASN A 87 -1.33 7.45 10.16
N ILE A 88 -0.72 6.43 9.55
CA ILE A 88 -1.43 5.39 8.80
C ILE A 88 -1.73 4.14 9.64
N GLY A 89 -1.41 4.17 10.94
CA GLY A 89 -1.34 3.01 11.81
C GLY A 89 0.11 2.63 12.14
N LYS A 90 0.28 1.71 13.09
CA LYS A 90 1.59 1.15 13.42
C LYS A 90 1.84 -0.05 12.51
N ILE A 91 2.74 0.11 11.53
CA ILE A 91 3.28 -1.03 10.81
C ILE A 91 3.98 -1.91 11.86
N PRO A 92 3.71 -3.22 11.94
CA PRO A 92 4.49 -4.11 12.77
C PRO A 92 5.91 -4.17 12.19
N THR A 93 6.74 -3.21 12.57
CA THR A 93 8.18 -3.33 12.43
C THR A 93 8.59 -4.46 13.35
N TYR A 94 9.28 -5.46 12.81
CA TYR A 94 10.28 -6.12 13.62
C TYR A 94 11.19 -4.98 14.07
N ASP A 95 11.16 -4.59 15.34
CA ASP A 95 12.36 -4.03 15.94
C ASP A 95 13.41 -5.12 15.70
N VAL A 96 14.25 -4.89 14.70
CA VAL A 96 15.46 -5.67 14.50
C VAL A 96 16.46 -5.16 15.54
N ASP A 97 16.08 -5.26 16.81
CA ASP A 97 17.00 -5.21 17.94
C ASP A 97 17.49 -6.66 18.10
N ASP A 98 18.75 -6.90 17.73
CA ASP A 98 19.49 -8.17 17.74
C ASP A 98 19.42 -9.07 16.48
N ILE A 99 20.00 -8.59 15.36
CA ILE A 99 20.81 -9.53 14.56
C ILE A 99 22.21 -9.59 15.22
N VAL A 100 22.45 -10.61 16.04
CA VAL A 100 23.81 -11.01 16.39
C VAL A 100 24.38 -11.84 15.25
N TYR A 101 25.53 -11.39 14.72
CA TYR A 101 26.31 -11.94 13.60
C TYR A 101 26.51 -13.46 13.63
#